data_AF-A0A955HT74-F1
#
_entry.id   AF-A0A955HT74-F1
#
_cell.length_a   1.000
_cell.length_b   1.000
_cell.length_c   1.000
_cell.angle_alpha   90.00
_cell.angle_beta   90.00
_cell.angle_gamma   90.00
#
_symmetry.space_group_name_H-M   'P 1'
#
loop_
_entity.id
_entity.type
_entity.pdbx_description
1 polymer ?
#
loop_
_entity_poly.entity_id
_entity_poly.type
_entity_poly.pdbx_seq_one_letter_code
_entity_poly.pdbx_strand_id
1 'polypeptide(L)'
;MKRIIFLLLASFLFTSNVLADNNQYGQYGGNVPSYTIFIDKMVSNGMQTKGGIVTYVDNVSPADYRFSPGQEVFFLVKVKNTSNVILHNVYIKDVIPDYLYPVKGPGSYNSNNHTISWTYDSLQPNEERSEYLSFKLFAQNELPTDRGVICLRNHSEVSADNAHDADDAQFCVEKQVVEYLETVPKAGPGLGLALTTLNIAGLGLGIYIKSKG
;
A
#
# COMPACT_ATOMS: atom_id res chain seq x y z
N MET A 1 -93.22 -14.26 5.47
CA MET A 1 -91.97 -14.04 6.23
C MET A 1 -90.79 -14.09 5.26
N LYS A 2 -90.30 -12.92 4.82
CA LYS A 2 -89.21 -12.80 3.83
C LYS A 2 -87.87 -12.92 4.57
N ARG A 3 -87.07 -13.94 4.23
CA ARG A 3 -85.70 -14.11 4.77
C ARG A 3 -84.73 -13.37 3.86
N ILE A 4 -84.10 -12.35 4.43
CA ILE A 4 -83.07 -11.51 3.82
C ILE A 4 -81.76 -12.30 3.82
N ILE A 5 -81.14 -12.43 2.65
CA ILE A 5 -79.83 -13.07 2.47
C ILE A 5 -78.77 -11.97 2.56
N PHE A 6 -77.93 -12.01 3.59
CA PHE A 6 -76.73 -11.18 3.70
C PHE A 6 -75.55 -11.93 3.07
N LEU A 7 -75.07 -11.46 1.93
CA LEU A 7 -73.83 -11.92 1.29
C LEU A 7 -72.65 -11.16 1.91
N LEU A 8 -71.91 -11.82 2.80
CA LEU A 8 -70.63 -11.36 3.31
C LEU A 8 -69.52 -11.74 2.32
N LEU A 9 -68.99 -10.74 1.62
CA LEU A 9 -67.85 -10.88 0.72
C LEU A 9 -66.56 -10.89 1.55
N ALA A 10 -65.99 -12.07 1.79
CA ALA A 10 -64.70 -12.20 2.45
C ALA A 10 -63.57 -12.02 1.42
N SER A 11 -62.88 -10.89 1.46
CA SER A 11 -61.66 -10.64 0.68
C SER A 11 -60.50 -11.45 1.25
N PHE A 12 -60.11 -12.52 0.53
CA PHE A 12 -58.90 -13.30 0.81
C PHE A 12 -57.67 -12.49 0.35
N LEU A 13 -56.90 -11.97 1.30
CA LEU A 13 -55.55 -11.48 1.02
C LEU A 13 -54.62 -12.69 0.89
N PHE A 14 -54.21 -12.99 -0.34
CA PHE A 14 -53.12 -13.95 -0.59
C PHE A 14 -51.80 -13.28 -0.22
N THR A 15 -51.27 -13.58 0.97
CA THR A 15 -49.86 -13.35 1.26
C THR A 15 -49.07 -14.52 0.65
N SER A 16 -48.34 -14.24 -0.43
CA SER A 16 -47.35 -15.19 -0.96
C SER A 16 -46.19 -15.27 0.02
N ASN A 17 -46.18 -16.31 0.87
CA ASN A 17 -44.95 -16.73 1.52
C ASN A 17 -44.01 -17.23 0.42
N VAL A 18 -42.94 -16.47 0.13
CA VAL A 18 -41.83 -17.00 -0.66
C VAL A 18 -41.09 -17.97 0.24
N LEU A 19 -41.41 -19.26 0.12
CA LEU A 19 -40.55 -20.31 0.62
C LEU A 19 -39.38 -20.41 -0.36
N ALA A 20 -38.17 -20.19 0.15
CA ALA A 20 -36.97 -20.52 -0.59
C ALA A 20 -37.03 -22.00 -0.97
N ASP A 21 -36.97 -22.28 -2.27
CA ASP A 21 -36.96 -23.62 -2.83
C ASP A 21 -35.65 -24.30 -2.44
N ASN A 22 -35.69 -25.02 -1.32
CA ASN A 22 -34.66 -26.00 -0.98
C ASN A 22 -34.82 -27.17 -1.95
N ASN A 23 -34.20 -27.02 -3.12
CA ASN A 23 -34.05 -28.05 -4.11
C ASN A 23 -33.31 -29.26 -3.51
N GLN A 24 -34.08 -30.21 -2.96
CA GLN A 24 -33.64 -31.57 -2.67
C GLN A 24 -33.76 -32.39 -3.95
N TYR A 25 -32.64 -32.62 -4.63
CA TYR A 25 -32.54 -33.59 -5.73
C TYR A 25 -31.26 -34.44 -5.58
N GLY A 26 -31.43 -35.76 -5.45
CA GLY A 26 -30.43 -36.78 -5.80
C GLY A 26 -29.67 -37.49 -4.66
N GLN A 27 -29.77 -38.83 -4.62
CA GLN A 27 -28.96 -39.74 -3.78
C GLN A 27 -27.55 -39.98 -4.38
N TYR A 28 -26.94 -38.94 -4.96
CA TYR A 28 -25.57 -38.92 -5.48
C TYR A 28 -24.85 -37.72 -4.88
N GLY A 29 -24.56 -37.80 -3.58
CA GLY A 29 -23.79 -36.79 -2.83
C GLY A 29 -22.29 -36.90 -3.11
N GLY A 30 -21.88 -36.74 -4.37
CA GLY A 30 -20.48 -36.50 -4.69
C GLY A 30 -20.10 -35.07 -4.27
N ASN A 31 -18.93 -34.89 -3.65
CA ASN A 31 -18.39 -33.56 -3.43
C ASN A 31 -18.23 -32.87 -4.80
N VAL A 32 -19.00 -31.81 -5.03
CA VAL A 32 -18.85 -30.99 -6.24
C VAL A 32 -17.48 -30.33 -6.18
N PRO A 33 -16.64 -30.44 -7.23
CA PRO A 33 -15.35 -29.77 -7.25
C PRO A 33 -15.57 -28.25 -7.19
N SER A 34 -14.98 -27.62 -6.17
CA SER A 34 -14.89 -26.18 -6.00
C SER A 34 -13.46 -25.78 -6.34
N TYR A 35 -13.28 -24.67 -7.04
CA TYR A 35 -11.96 -24.14 -7.42
C TYR A 35 -11.78 -22.76 -6.79
N THR A 36 -10.98 -22.70 -5.73
CA THR A 36 -10.66 -21.45 -5.03
C THR A 36 -9.20 -21.48 -4.57
N ILE A 37 -8.55 -20.34 -4.67
CA ILE A 37 -7.17 -20.15 -4.22
C ILE A 37 -7.11 -18.83 -3.45
N PHE A 38 -6.18 -18.72 -2.51
CA PHE A 38 -5.97 -17.53 -1.72
C PHE A 38 -4.51 -17.11 -1.82
N ILE A 39 -4.27 -15.82 -2.08
CA ILE A 39 -2.95 -15.20 -1.97
C ILE A 39 -2.98 -14.09 -0.94
N ASP A 40 -1.94 -14.02 -0.13
CA ASP A 40 -1.78 -13.03 0.92
C ASP A 40 -0.37 -12.46 0.84
N LYS A 41 -0.29 -11.14 0.70
CA LYS A 41 0.93 -10.40 0.46
C LYS A 41 1.17 -9.47 1.63
N MET A 42 2.34 -9.61 2.23
CA MET A 42 2.78 -8.76 3.32
C MET A 42 4.11 -8.11 3.02
N VAL A 43 4.36 -7.00 3.69
CA VAL A 43 5.63 -6.27 3.65
C VAL A 43 6.25 -6.24 5.05
N SER A 44 7.58 -6.23 5.11
CA SER A 44 8.28 -6.02 6.37
C SER A 44 7.94 -4.65 6.95
N ASN A 45 7.72 -4.54 8.26
CA ASN A 45 7.49 -3.25 8.92
C ASN A 45 8.78 -2.44 9.16
N GLY A 46 9.90 -2.83 8.53
CA GLY A 46 11.22 -2.18 8.64
C GLY A 46 11.89 -2.26 10.00
N MET A 47 11.23 -2.83 11.02
CA MET A 47 11.79 -3.00 12.35
C MET A 47 12.43 -4.38 12.47
N GLN A 48 13.74 -4.42 12.63
CA GLN A 48 14.41 -5.62 13.14
C GLN A 48 14.31 -5.61 14.66
N THR A 49 13.73 -6.64 15.25
CA THR A 49 13.83 -6.83 16.71
C THR A 49 15.29 -7.05 17.10
N LYS A 50 15.64 -6.92 18.39
CA LYS A 50 17.00 -7.15 18.90
C LYS A 50 17.56 -8.56 18.59
N GLY A 51 16.74 -9.48 18.08
CA GLY A 51 17.14 -10.81 17.59
C GLY A 51 17.17 -10.96 16.06
N GLY A 52 17.05 -9.87 15.29
CA GLY A 52 17.05 -9.92 13.81
C GLY A 52 15.74 -10.42 13.19
N ILE A 53 14.67 -10.59 13.97
CA ILE A 53 13.36 -11.02 13.46
C ILE A 53 12.73 -9.86 12.69
N VAL A 54 12.37 -10.14 11.44
CA VAL A 54 11.59 -9.28 10.55
C VAL A 54 10.10 -9.60 10.74
N THR A 55 9.30 -8.58 11.07
CA THR A 55 7.84 -8.70 11.18
C THR A 55 7.20 -8.30 9.86
N TYR A 56 6.26 -9.12 9.38
CA TYR A 56 5.48 -8.87 8.18
C TYR A 56 4.07 -8.39 8.53
N VAL A 57 3.59 -7.38 7.82
CA VAL A 57 2.27 -6.76 7.97
C VAL A 57 1.65 -6.54 6.59
N ASP A 58 0.33 -6.53 6.49
CA ASP A 58 -0.38 -6.34 5.21
C ASP A 58 0.00 -4.99 4.57
N ASN A 59 -0.02 -3.93 5.37
CA ASN A 59 0.28 -2.58 4.92
C ASN A 59 1.04 -1.80 5.98
N VAL A 60 2.00 -0.99 5.54
CA VAL A 60 2.70 0.01 6.36
C VAL A 60 2.14 1.38 5.99
N SER A 61 1.55 2.06 6.98
CA SER A 61 0.96 3.39 6.82
C SER A 61 2.04 4.45 6.68
N PRO A 62 1.76 5.60 6.03
CA PRO A 62 2.66 6.77 6.08
C PRO A 62 2.97 7.26 7.51
N ALA A 63 2.14 6.91 8.50
CA ALA A 63 2.37 7.25 9.91
C ALA A 63 3.28 6.25 10.64
N ASP A 64 3.52 5.07 10.06
CA ASP A 64 4.36 4.02 10.61
C ASP A 64 5.82 4.18 10.13
N TYR A 65 6.55 3.08 10.06
CA TYR A 65 7.91 3.06 9.56
C TYR A 65 8.00 3.52 8.10
N ARG A 66 8.95 4.40 7.82
CA ARG A 66 9.27 4.86 6.46
C ARG A 66 10.66 4.38 6.08
N PHE A 67 10.74 3.69 4.96
CA PHE A 67 11.99 3.18 4.43
C PHE A 67 12.87 4.32 3.94
N SER A 68 14.18 4.17 4.12
CA SER A 68 15.16 5.12 3.58
C SER A 68 15.54 4.76 2.14
N PRO A 69 15.95 5.72 1.31
CA PRO A 69 16.49 5.45 -0.02
C PRO A 69 17.69 4.50 0.05
N GLY A 70 17.81 3.58 -0.91
CA GLY A 70 18.85 2.55 -0.91
C GLY A 70 18.61 1.37 0.04
N GLN A 71 17.60 1.43 0.92
CA GLN A 71 17.25 0.35 1.84
C GLN A 71 16.60 -0.83 1.10
N GLU A 72 16.82 -2.04 1.62
CA GLU A 72 16.13 -3.23 1.16
C GLU A 72 14.77 -3.41 1.86
N VAL A 73 13.75 -3.72 1.08
CA VAL A 73 12.37 -3.97 1.50
C VAL A 73 12.09 -5.45 1.29
N PHE A 74 11.57 -6.13 2.32
CA PHE A 74 11.25 -7.55 2.24
C PHE A 74 9.74 -7.74 2.14
N PHE A 75 9.31 -8.69 1.32
CA PHE A 75 7.93 -9.10 1.18
C PHE A 75 7.79 -10.60 1.41
N LEU A 76 6.63 -10.99 1.92
CA LEU A 76 6.21 -12.38 2.10
C LEU A 76 4.95 -12.60 1.27
N VAL A 77 4.99 -13.59 0.40
CA VAL A 77 3.84 -14.02 -0.40
C VAL A 77 3.42 -15.40 0.07
N LYS A 78 2.19 -15.52 0.54
CA LYS A 78 1.58 -16.79 0.94
C LYS A 78 0.53 -17.19 -0.06
N VAL A 79 0.57 -18.44 -0.50
CA VAL A 79 -0.41 -19.00 -1.43
C VAL A 79 -1.00 -20.24 -0.80
N LYS A 80 -2.32 -20.28 -0.68
CA LYS A 80 -3.07 -21.38 -0.09
C LYS A 80 -4.12 -21.91 -1.06
N ASN A 81 -4.12 -23.22 -1.24
CA ASN A 81 -5.24 -23.89 -1.91
C ASN A 81 -6.42 -23.99 -0.93
N THR A 82 -7.45 -23.17 -1.14
CA THR A 82 -8.69 -23.18 -0.35
C THR A 82 -9.78 -24.05 -0.97
N SER A 83 -9.48 -24.69 -2.10
CA SER A 83 -10.37 -25.56 -2.84
C SER A 83 -10.48 -26.95 -2.19
N ASN A 84 -11.40 -27.78 -2.70
CA ASN A 84 -11.51 -29.19 -2.30
C ASN A 84 -10.83 -30.15 -3.29
N VAL A 85 -10.05 -29.63 -4.26
CA VAL A 85 -9.32 -30.41 -5.28
C VAL A 85 -7.84 -30.06 -5.28
N ILE A 86 -7.01 -30.89 -5.91
CA ILE A 86 -5.59 -30.56 -6.14
C ILE A 86 -5.56 -29.52 -7.26
N LEU A 87 -4.91 -28.39 -7.01
CA LEU A 87 -4.65 -27.37 -8.04
C LEU A 87 -3.33 -27.68 -8.72
N HIS A 88 -3.30 -27.62 -10.05
CA HIS A 88 -2.11 -27.86 -10.85
C HIS A 88 -1.63 -26.58 -11.55
N ASN A 89 -0.33 -26.53 -11.87
CA ASN A 89 0.28 -25.39 -12.56
C ASN A 89 -0.08 -24.04 -11.92
N VAL A 90 0.03 -23.97 -10.59
CA VAL A 90 -0.30 -22.76 -9.84
C VAL A 90 0.72 -21.69 -10.21
N TYR A 91 0.30 -20.71 -10.99
CA TYR A 91 1.15 -19.65 -11.52
C TYR A 91 1.00 -18.39 -10.67
N ILE A 92 2.13 -17.90 -10.16
CA ILE A 92 2.19 -16.67 -9.35
C ILE A 92 2.99 -15.63 -10.13
N LYS A 93 2.52 -14.38 -10.07
CA LYS A 93 3.16 -13.22 -10.67
C LYS A 93 3.16 -12.07 -9.67
N ASP A 94 4.32 -11.46 -9.47
CA ASP A 94 4.53 -10.29 -8.63
C ASP A 94 4.91 -9.10 -9.52
N VAL A 95 4.10 -8.04 -9.52
CA VAL A 95 4.37 -6.80 -10.26
C VAL A 95 5.07 -5.83 -9.31
N ILE A 96 6.38 -5.70 -9.51
CA ILE A 96 7.22 -4.86 -8.68
C ILE A 96 6.83 -3.39 -8.95
N PRO A 97 6.67 -2.54 -7.93
CA PRO A 97 6.40 -1.12 -8.14
C PRO A 97 7.65 -0.37 -8.59
N ASP A 98 7.43 0.83 -9.13
CA ASP A 98 8.52 1.72 -9.51
C ASP A 98 9.50 1.99 -8.35
N TYR A 99 10.72 2.38 -8.72
CA TYR A 99 11.79 2.76 -7.79
C TYR A 99 12.36 1.61 -6.93
N LEU A 100 12.19 0.38 -7.40
CA LEU A 100 12.76 -0.82 -6.79
C LEU A 100 13.62 -1.60 -7.79
N TYR A 101 14.72 -2.17 -7.30
CA TYR A 101 15.52 -3.17 -8.00
C TYR A 101 15.28 -4.55 -7.39
N PRO A 102 14.96 -5.60 -8.17
CA PRO A 102 14.88 -6.96 -7.66
C PRO A 102 16.24 -7.44 -7.15
N VAL A 103 16.27 -7.93 -5.91
CA VAL A 103 17.47 -8.50 -5.28
C VAL A 103 17.33 -10.01 -5.19
N LYS A 104 16.23 -10.49 -4.60
CA LYS A 104 15.96 -11.92 -4.42
C LYS A 104 14.48 -12.21 -4.60
N GLY A 105 14.18 -13.35 -5.21
CA GLY A 105 12.83 -13.87 -5.34
C GLY A 105 12.82 -15.28 -5.92
N PRO A 106 11.71 -16.01 -5.81
CA PRO A 106 11.52 -17.26 -6.54
C PRO A 106 11.44 -17.01 -8.05
N GLY A 107 11.76 -18.03 -8.84
CA GLY A 107 11.52 -18.01 -10.28
C GLY A 107 12.37 -17.00 -11.06
N SER A 108 11.76 -16.30 -12.00
CA SER A 108 12.45 -15.46 -12.99
C SER A 108 11.91 -14.02 -13.02
N TYR A 109 12.83 -13.06 -13.12
CA TYR A 109 12.50 -11.65 -13.32
C TYR A 109 12.45 -11.29 -14.81
N ASN A 110 11.40 -10.58 -15.21
CA ASN A 110 11.23 -10.01 -16.54
C ASN A 110 11.29 -8.48 -16.44
N SER A 111 12.33 -7.89 -17.03
CA SER A 111 12.58 -6.45 -17.00
C SER A 111 11.64 -5.65 -17.90
N ASN A 112 11.01 -6.26 -18.91
CA ASN A 112 10.14 -5.54 -19.85
C ASN A 112 8.81 -5.13 -19.23
N ASN A 113 8.29 -5.96 -18.32
CA ASN A 113 7.03 -5.73 -17.61
C ASN A 113 7.22 -5.53 -16.09
N HIS A 114 8.46 -5.54 -15.62
CA HIS A 114 8.84 -5.34 -14.22
C HIS A 114 8.19 -6.37 -13.27
N THR A 115 8.17 -7.65 -13.68
CA THR A 115 7.52 -8.73 -12.91
C THR A 115 8.46 -9.87 -12.54
N ILE A 116 8.24 -10.48 -11.37
CA ILE A 116 8.78 -11.80 -11.01
C ILE A 116 7.67 -12.83 -11.14
N SER A 117 7.96 -13.99 -11.72
CA SER A 117 6.99 -15.08 -11.78
C SER A 117 7.59 -16.45 -11.48
N TRP A 118 6.77 -17.32 -10.90
CA TRP A 118 7.11 -18.69 -10.57
C TRP A 118 5.86 -19.58 -10.60
N THR A 119 6.07 -20.90 -10.50
CA THR A 119 4.98 -21.87 -10.60
C THR A 119 5.20 -22.99 -9.59
N TYR A 120 4.10 -23.48 -9.01
CA TYR A 120 4.06 -24.76 -8.31
C TYR A 120 3.41 -25.82 -9.20
N ASP A 121 4.05 -26.97 -9.34
CA ASP A 121 3.50 -28.09 -10.12
C ASP A 121 2.12 -28.50 -9.63
N SER A 122 1.96 -28.54 -8.29
CA SER A 122 0.68 -28.78 -7.65
C SER A 122 0.63 -28.21 -6.23
N LEU A 123 -0.58 -27.92 -5.76
CA LEU A 123 -0.89 -27.53 -4.38
C LEU A 123 -2.08 -28.37 -3.88
N GLN A 124 -1.88 -29.18 -2.84
CA GLN A 124 -2.92 -30.03 -2.26
C GLN A 124 -4.00 -29.20 -1.55
N PRO A 125 -5.24 -29.71 -1.37
CA PRO A 125 -6.26 -29.02 -0.57
C PRO A 125 -5.73 -28.64 0.82
N ASN A 126 -5.91 -27.38 1.20
CA ASN A 126 -5.40 -26.77 2.44
C ASN A 126 -3.87 -26.62 2.55
N GLU A 127 -3.10 -27.01 1.54
CA GLU A 127 -1.66 -26.74 1.50
C GLU A 127 -1.43 -25.24 1.32
N GLU A 128 -0.48 -24.70 2.09
CA GLU A 128 -0.03 -23.32 2.03
C GLU A 128 1.48 -23.30 1.81
N ARG A 129 1.94 -22.45 0.90
CA ARG A 129 3.37 -22.19 0.65
C ARG A 129 3.66 -20.71 0.81
N SER A 130 4.88 -20.42 1.25
CA SER A 130 5.37 -19.08 1.55
C SER A 130 6.66 -18.82 0.80
N GLU A 131 6.74 -17.71 0.09
CA GLU A 131 7.92 -17.27 -0.63
C GLU A 131 8.34 -15.86 -0.20
N TYR A 132 9.66 -15.65 -0.18
CA TYR A 132 10.25 -14.38 0.23
C TYR A 132 10.79 -13.64 -0.99
N LEU A 133 10.41 -12.38 -1.10
CA LEU A 133 10.90 -11.43 -2.10
C LEU A 133 11.69 -10.33 -1.40
N SER A 134 12.77 -9.87 -2.00
CA SER A 134 13.51 -8.70 -1.53
C SER A 134 13.86 -7.76 -2.67
N PHE A 135 13.63 -6.47 -2.40
CA PHE A 135 13.79 -5.39 -3.36
C PHE A 135 14.61 -4.27 -2.76
N LYS A 136 15.56 -3.73 -3.51
CA LYS A 136 16.36 -2.58 -3.10
C LYS A 136 15.74 -1.30 -3.62
N LEU A 137 15.46 -0.36 -2.72
CA LEU A 137 15.02 0.98 -3.08
C LEU A 137 16.10 1.73 -3.87
N PHE A 138 15.66 2.52 -4.82
CA PHE A 138 16.51 3.44 -5.56
C PHE A 138 17.23 4.42 -4.62
N ALA A 139 18.36 4.94 -5.07
CA ALA A 139 19.12 5.90 -4.30
C ALA A 139 18.39 7.26 -4.22
N GLN A 140 18.79 8.08 -3.25
CA GLN A 140 18.18 9.39 -2.95
C GLN A 140 18.04 10.30 -4.20
N ASN A 141 19.02 10.27 -5.10
CA ASN A 141 19.07 11.07 -6.33
C ASN A 141 18.21 10.52 -7.48
N GLU A 142 17.73 9.28 -7.37
CA GLU A 142 16.90 8.61 -8.37
C GLU A 142 15.40 8.63 -8.01
N LEU A 143 15.07 9.08 -6.79
CA LEU A 143 13.70 9.26 -6.33
C LEU A 143 13.15 10.66 -6.70
N PRO A 144 11.83 10.83 -6.87
CA PRO A 144 11.18 12.14 -7.06
C PRO A 144 11.58 13.16 -5.99
N THR A 145 11.83 14.42 -6.37
CA THR A 145 12.26 15.51 -5.45
C THR A 145 11.11 16.41 -4.98
N ASP A 146 9.92 16.26 -5.56
CA ASP A 146 8.74 17.08 -5.29
C ASP A 146 8.00 16.70 -4.00
N ARG A 147 8.33 15.55 -3.39
CA ARG A 147 7.66 15.02 -2.20
C ARG A 147 8.66 14.40 -1.22
N GLY A 148 8.42 14.61 0.08
CA GLY A 148 9.22 14.02 1.15
C GLY A 148 8.82 12.59 1.52
N VAL A 149 7.60 12.16 1.20
CA VAL A 149 7.11 10.79 1.45
C VAL A 149 6.46 10.24 0.19
N ILE A 150 6.85 9.01 -0.19
CA ILE A 150 6.34 8.30 -1.36
C ILE A 150 5.82 6.94 -0.88
N CYS A 151 4.56 6.61 -1.13
CA CYS A 151 4.02 5.29 -0.81
C CYS A 151 3.84 4.47 -2.08
N LEU A 152 4.37 3.24 -2.04
CA LEU A 152 4.41 2.30 -3.14
C LEU A 152 3.61 1.07 -2.74
N ARG A 153 3.00 0.43 -3.75
CA ARG A 153 2.17 -0.77 -3.58
C ARG A 153 2.75 -1.86 -4.45
N ASN A 154 3.16 -2.96 -3.84
CA ASN A 154 3.56 -4.15 -4.58
C ASN A 154 2.34 -5.07 -4.73
N HIS A 155 2.16 -5.63 -5.93
CA HIS A 155 0.96 -6.37 -6.31
C HIS A 155 1.32 -7.82 -6.65
N SER A 156 0.61 -8.80 -6.09
CA SER A 156 0.76 -10.22 -6.42
C SER A 156 -0.53 -10.81 -6.92
N GLU A 157 -0.45 -11.62 -7.98
CA GLU A 157 -1.56 -12.34 -8.60
C GLU A 157 -1.25 -13.85 -8.57
N VAL A 158 -2.24 -14.69 -8.29
CA VAL A 158 -2.16 -16.15 -8.44
C VAL A 158 -3.28 -16.66 -9.32
N SER A 159 -2.97 -17.65 -10.16
CA SER A 159 -3.94 -18.34 -10.99
C SER A 159 -3.65 -19.84 -11.04
N ALA A 160 -4.70 -20.66 -10.97
CA ALA A 160 -4.63 -22.10 -11.12
C ALA A 160 -5.97 -22.63 -11.63
N ASP A 161 -5.98 -23.30 -12.78
CA ASP A 161 -7.21 -23.75 -13.45
C ASP A 161 -8.24 -22.61 -13.61
N ASN A 162 -9.37 -22.68 -12.91
CA ASN A 162 -10.41 -21.66 -12.89
C ASN A 162 -10.39 -20.75 -11.64
N ALA A 163 -9.40 -20.95 -10.76
CA ALA A 163 -9.22 -20.16 -9.56
C ALA A 163 -8.22 -19.02 -9.80
N HIS A 164 -8.55 -17.84 -9.29
CA HIS A 164 -7.70 -16.66 -9.35
C HIS A 164 -7.87 -15.85 -8.07
N ASP A 165 -6.78 -15.27 -7.58
CA ASP A 165 -6.81 -14.31 -6.49
C ASP A 165 -5.66 -13.31 -6.64
N ALA A 166 -5.78 -12.14 -6.01
CA ALA A 166 -4.74 -11.12 -6.03
C ALA A 166 -4.74 -10.31 -4.74
N ASP A 167 -3.54 -9.88 -4.32
CA ASP A 167 -3.36 -9.11 -3.10
C ASP A 167 -2.23 -8.08 -3.21
N ASP A 168 -2.29 -7.07 -2.35
CA ASP A 168 -1.43 -5.89 -2.37
C ASP A 168 -0.80 -5.63 -1.00
N ALA A 169 0.47 -5.24 -1.01
CA ALA A 169 1.16 -4.74 0.17
C ALA A 169 1.73 -3.34 -0.06
N GLN A 170 1.35 -2.40 0.79
CA GLN A 170 1.81 -1.01 0.75
C GLN A 170 2.96 -0.74 1.72
N PHE A 171 3.94 0.04 1.28
CA PHE A 171 4.95 0.63 2.15
C PHE A 171 5.27 2.07 1.73
N CYS A 172 5.89 2.84 2.63
CA CYS A 172 6.25 4.22 2.35
C CYS A 172 7.75 4.47 2.52
N VAL A 173 8.28 5.38 1.72
CA VAL A 173 9.68 5.79 1.65
C VAL A 173 9.77 7.24 2.07
N GLU A 174 10.69 7.57 2.98
CA GLU A 174 10.97 8.95 3.37
C GLU A 174 12.24 9.43 2.71
N LYS A 175 12.11 10.51 1.96
CA LYS A 175 13.20 11.18 1.25
C LYS A 175 13.57 12.45 1.99
N GLN A 176 14.88 12.71 2.09
CA GLN A 176 15.35 14.03 2.51
C GLN A 176 15.05 15.05 1.39
N VAL A 177 14.06 15.93 1.59
CA VAL A 177 13.87 17.07 0.68
C VAL A 177 14.97 18.05 1.02
N VAL A 178 15.94 18.21 0.13
CA VAL A 178 16.88 19.32 0.24
C VAL A 178 16.05 20.56 -0.08
N GLU A 179 15.52 21.20 0.95
CA GLU A 179 14.88 22.50 0.84
C GLU A 179 15.96 23.45 0.31
N TYR A 180 15.88 23.79 -0.97
CA TYR A 180 16.58 24.96 -1.47
C TYR A 180 15.92 26.14 -0.77
N LEU A 181 16.45 26.52 0.39
CA LEU A 181 16.19 27.83 0.94
C LEU A 181 16.67 28.81 -0.12
N GLU A 182 15.75 29.29 -0.96
CA GLU A 182 15.97 30.53 -1.68
C GLU A 182 16.47 31.51 -0.63
N THR A 183 17.70 31.98 -0.84
CA THR A 183 18.52 32.72 0.12
C THR A 183 17.65 33.56 1.05
N VAL A 184 17.67 33.25 2.35
CA VAL A 184 17.02 34.09 3.37
C VAL A 184 17.44 35.53 3.06
N PRO A 185 16.52 36.48 2.82
CA PRO A 185 16.91 37.86 2.54
C PRO A 185 17.81 38.26 3.69
N LYS A 186 19.03 38.71 3.35
CA LYS A 186 20.00 39.15 4.34
C LYS A 186 19.40 40.35 5.07
N ALA A 187 18.65 40.09 6.14
CA ALA A 187 18.10 41.09 7.05
C ALA A 187 19.22 41.59 7.97
N GLY A 188 20.32 42.03 7.35
CA GLY A 188 21.36 42.80 7.99
C GLY A 188 21.14 44.26 7.62
N PRO A 189 21.28 45.21 8.55
CA PRO A 189 21.12 46.61 8.22
C PRO A 189 22.34 47.09 7.42
N GLY A 190 22.35 46.82 6.11
CA GLY A 190 23.42 47.26 5.20
C GLY A 190 23.61 48.79 5.20
N LEU A 191 22.58 49.53 5.60
CA LEU A 191 22.59 50.98 5.79
C LEU A 191 22.55 51.42 7.26
N GLY A 192 22.36 50.52 8.23
CA GLY A 192 22.19 50.92 9.64
C GLY A 192 23.46 51.50 10.24
N LEU A 193 24.63 50.94 9.89
CA LEU A 193 25.92 51.51 10.29
C LEU A 193 26.18 52.87 9.62
N ALA A 194 25.80 53.04 8.35
CA ALA A 194 25.92 54.33 7.67
C ALA A 194 24.98 55.38 8.29
N LEU A 195 23.74 55.01 8.60
CA LEU A 195 22.77 55.91 9.23
C LEU A 195 23.16 56.27 10.67
N THR A 196 23.71 55.35 11.46
CA THR A 196 24.18 55.68 12.81
C THR A 196 25.40 56.61 12.77
N THR A 197 26.34 56.40 11.84
CA THR A 197 27.49 57.30 11.68
C THR A 197 27.08 58.72 11.26
N LEU A 198 26.11 58.87 10.37
CA LEU A 198 25.57 60.18 9.96
C LEU A 198 24.91 60.93 11.11
N ASN A 199 24.13 60.24 11.96
CA ASN A 199 23.50 60.87 13.12
C ASN A 199 24.52 61.37 14.15
N ILE A 200 25.57 60.57 14.41
CA ILE A 200 26.63 60.95 15.36
C ILE A 200 27.44 62.13 14.81
N ALA A 201 27.76 62.14 13.51
CA ALA A 201 28.46 63.25 12.86
C ALA A 201 27.64 64.55 12.89
N GLY A 202 26.32 64.47 12.64
CA GLY A 202 25.42 65.61 12.72
C GLY A 202 25.34 66.23 14.12
N LEU A 203 25.28 65.39 15.16
CA LEU A 203 25.33 65.86 16.56
C LEU A 203 26.65 66.57 16.89
N GLY A 204 27.78 66.01 16.45
CA GLY A 204 29.10 66.62 16.66
C GLY A 204 29.24 67.99 15.99
N LEU A 205 28.78 68.11 14.74
CA LEU A 205 28.76 69.38 14.01
C LEU A 205 27.86 70.44 14.67
N GLY A 206 26.67 70.04 15.15
CA GLY A 206 25.76 70.95 15.84
C GLY A 206 26.35 71.52 17.14
N ILE A 207 27.02 70.67 17.93
CA ILE A 207 27.70 71.10 19.16
C ILE A 207 28.87 72.05 18.83
N TYR A 208 29.65 71.74 17.78
CA TYR A 208 30.78 72.57 17.36
C TYR A 208 30.37 73.96 16.85
N ILE A 209 29.29 74.05 16.07
CA ILE A 209 28.76 75.33 15.59
C ILE A 209 28.25 76.16 16.77
N LYS A 210 27.55 75.53 17.74
CA LYS A 210 27.08 76.19 18.96
C LYS A 210 28.22 76.71 19.85
N SER A 211 29.41 76.09 19.84
CA SER A 211 30.54 76.59 20.65
C SER A 211 31.29 77.75 19.99
N LYS A 212 30.97 78.10 18.74
CA LYS A 212 31.65 79.14 17.96
C LYS A 212 30.78 80.35 17.59
N GLY A 213 29.48 80.32 17.89
CA GLY A 213 28.56 81.46 17.79
C GLY A 213 28.17 81.93 19.18
#